data_AF-A0A384JWG9-F1
#
_entry.id   AF-A0A384JWG9-F1
#
_cell.length_a   1.000
_cell.length_b   1.000
_cell.length_c   1.000
_cell.angle_alpha   90.00
_cell.angle_beta   90.00
_cell.angle_gamma   90.00
#
_symmetry.space_group_name_H-M   'P 1'
#
loop_
_entity.id
_entity.type
_entity.pdbx_description
1 polymer ?
#
loop_
_entity_poly.entity_id
_entity_poly.type
_entity_poly.pdbx_seq_one_letter_code
_entity_poly.pdbx_strand_id
1 'polypeptide(L)'
;MANIYQNSYLTISADISTSMNSGIFSFSSNKYHAIQVVDDNSNNVTLYGQSTDLEHGRKPTTLEERGWNFQESSLPHRVLYYGESDITWRCQQLNSCECGYSNHTNVILDNIKHSREAFSRRTRVTSQNLENFLAWWSRIVYYYMPRDLTNENYKLPALSGLAQIYHRKTGDSYLTGL
;
A
#
# COMPACT_ATOMS: atom_id res chain seq x y z
N MET A 1 0.00 -18.19 -6.50
CA MET A 1 0.12 -16.73 -6.71
C MET A 1 1.07 -16.05 -5.72
N ALA A 2 1.03 -16.39 -4.42
CA ALA A 2 1.91 -15.77 -3.40
C ALA A 2 3.37 -15.54 -3.81
N ASN A 3 4.02 -16.58 -4.33
CA ASN A 3 5.44 -16.53 -4.73
C ASN A 3 5.72 -15.53 -5.86
N ILE A 4 4.74 -15.22 -6.71
CA ILE A 4 4.90 -14.26 -7.81
C ILE A 4 5.09 -12.85 -7.24
N TYR A 5 4.14 -12.42 -6.40
CA TYR A 5 4.20 -11.11 -5.75
C TYR A 5 5.34 -11.01 -4.74
N GLN A 6 5.57 -12.05 -3.94
CA GLN A 6 6.64 -12.06 -2.94
C GLN A 6 8.04 -11.96 -3.56
N ASN A 7 8.27 -12.58 -4.71
CA ASN A 7 9.57 -12.54 -5.40
C ASN A 7 9.64 -11.51 -6.52
N SER A 8 8.58 -10.71 -6.71
CA SER A 8 8.62 -9.59 -7.65
C SER A 8 9.67 -8.57 -7.20
N TYR A 9 10.43 -8.02 -8.16
CA TYR A 9 11.35 -6.93 -7.88
C TYR A 9 10.60 -5.62 -7.60
N LEU A 10 9.55 -5.39 -8.39
CA LEU A 10 8.66 -4.24 -8.32
C LEU A 10 7.26 -4.71 -8.71
N THR A 11 6.25 -4.24 -7.97
CA THR A 11 4.85 -4.35 -8.36
C THR A 11 4.30 -2.96 -8.69
N ILE A 12 3.59 -2.85 -9.80
CA ILE A 12 2.89 -1.63 -10.19
C ILE A 12 1.41 -1.82 -9.87
N SER A 13 0.84 -0.92 -9.06
CA SER A 13 -0.57 -0.91 -8.73
C SER A 13 -1.26 0.23 -9.49
N ALA A 14 -2.21 -0.12 -10.34
CA ALA A 14 -2.99 0.82 -11.13
C ALA A 14 -4.25 1.23 -10.36
N ASP A 15 -4.08 2.02 -9.31
CA ASP A 15 -5.17 2.32 -8.35
C ASP A 15 -6.28 3.19 -8.94
N ILE A 16 -5.95 4.06 -9.90
CA ILE A 16 -6.93 4.86 -10.65
C ILE A 16 -7.73 4.03 -11.67
N SER A 17 -7.24 2.84 -12.04
CA SER A 17 -7.84 2.04 -13.10
C SER A 17 -9.09 1.30 -12.59
N THR A 18 -10.22 1.57 -13.22
CA THR A 18 -11.49 0.90 -12.97
C THR A 18 -11.75 -0.33 -13.85
N SER A 19 -10.95 -0.56 -14.91
CA SER A 19 -11.13 -1.66 -15.87
C SER A 19 -9.84 -1.96 -16.64
N MET A 20 -9.77 -3.10 -17.32
CA MET A 20 -8.60 -3.46 -18.14
C MET A 20 -8.34 -2.49 -19.30
N ASN A 21 -9.34 -1.68 -19.67
CA ASN A 21 -9.27 -0.72 -20.77
C ASN A 21 -8.98 0.71 -20.29
N SER A 22 -8.98 0.97 -18.97
CA SER A 22 -8.62 2.29 -18.44
C SER A 22 -7.13 2.38 -18.18
N GLY A 23 -6.55 3.55 -18.49
CA GLY A 23 -5.15 3.84 -18.24
C GLY A 23 -4.81 3.95 -16.75
N ILE A 24 -3.52 4.06 -16.47
CA ILE A 24 -2.99 4.13 -15.10
C ILE A 24 -2.55 5.55 -14.70
N PHE A 25 -2.53 6.49 -15.64
CA PHE A 25 -2.06 7.85 -15.39
C PHE A 25 -3.24 8.77 -15.07
N SER A 26 -3.13 9.50 -13.96
CA SER A 26 -3.98 10.65 -13.72
C SER A 26 -3.54 11.82 -14.58
N PHE A 27 -4.50 12.49 -15.21
CA PHE A 27 -4.27 13.74 -15.94
C PHE A 27 -4.79 14.96 -15.18
N SER A 28 -4.96 14.86 -13.85
CA SER A 28 -5.31 15.98 -12.99
C SER A 28 -4.34 17.16 -13.25
N SER A 29 -4.83 18.18 -13.95
CA SER A 29 -4.01 19.20 -14.62
C SER A 29 -3.63 20.38 -13.73
N ASN A 30 -4.02 20.40 -12.46
CA ASN A 30 -3.93 21.59 -11.60
C ASN A 30 -3.32 21.29 -10.21
N LYS A 31 -2.21 20.54 -10.15
CA LYS A 31 -1.47 20.42 -8.87
C LYS A 31 -0.76 21.71 -8.48
N TYR A 32 -0.32 22.49 -9.46
CA TYR A 32 0.50 23.68 -9.24
C TYR A 32 -0.25 24.94 -9.67
N HIS A 33 -0.34 25.89 -8.74
CA HIS A 33 -0.79 27.25 -8.98
C HIS A 33 0.42 28.13 -9.25
N ALA A 34 0.45 28.74 -10.42
CA ALA A 34 1.44 29.76 -10.75
C ALA A 34 0.98 31.12 -10.21
N ILE A 35 1.80 31.73 -9.37
CA ILE A 35 1.59 33.07 -8.83
C ILE A 35 2.74 33.95 -9.35
N GLN A 36 2.40 35.01 -10.07
CA GLN A 36 3.39 36.01 -10.49
C GLN A 36 3.64 36.96 -9.32
N VAL A 37 4.90 37.12 -8.94
CA VAL A 37 5.36 38.04 -7.90
C VAL A 37 6.51 38.89 -8.42
N VAL A 38 6.73 40.03 -7.77
CA VAL A 38 7.90 40.88 -8.04
C VAL A 38 8.84 40.73 -6.84
N ASP A 39 10.12 40.43 -7.09
CA ASP A 39 11.13 40.35 -6.03
C ASP A 39 11.61 41.74 -5.58
N ASP A 40 12.45 41.78 -4.54
CA ASP A 40 13.02 43.03 -4.01
C ASP A 40 13.87 43.81 -5.03
N ASN A 41 14.31 43.15 -6.11
CA ASN A 41 15.10 43.73 -7.19
C ASN A 41 14.26 44.13 -8.42
N SER A 42 12.93 44.15 -8.30
CA SER A 42 11.99 44.44 -9.39
C SER A 42 11.99 43.44 -10.55
N ASN A 43 12.43 42.21 -10.32
CA ASN A 43 12.32 41.14 -11.30
C ASN A 43 10.96 40.44 -11.19
N ASN A 44 10.37 40.10 -12.34
CA ASN A 44 9.19 39.24 -12.38
C ASN A 44 9.60 37.79 -12.13
N VAL A 45 9.06 37.19 -11.07
CA VAL A 45 9.31 35.81 -10.68
C VAL A 45 7.98 35.05 -10.66
N THR A 46 7.97 33.83 -11.19
CA THR A 46 6.84 32.93 -11.07
C THR A 46 7.06 31.97 -9.91
N LEU A 47 6.21 32.03 -8.89
CA LEU A 47 6.15 31.04 -7.82
C LEU A 47 5.17 29.94 -8.22
N TYR A 48 5.58 28.69 -8.07
CA TYR A 48 4.70 27.54 -8.22
C TYR A 48 4.36 27.02 -6.83
N GLY A 49 3.11 27.23 -6.41
CA GLY A 49 2.58 26.69 -5.17
C GLY A 49 1.76 25.44 -5.46
N GLN A 50 2.03 24.33 -4.76
CA GLN A 50 1.17 23.15 -4.82
C GLN A 50 0.10 23.24 -3.74
N SER A 51 -1.18 23.13 -4.12
CA SER A 51 -2.22 22.93 -3.12
C SER A 51 -2.11 21.51 -2.60
N THR A 52 -1.61 21.36 -1.38
CA THR A 52 -1.63 20.10 -0.65
C THR A 52 -2.95 20.06 0.12
N ASP A 53 -3.98 19.40 -0.41
CA ASP A 53 -5.12 18.96 0.41
C ASP A 53 -4.58 18.34 1.70
N LEU A 54 -4.97 18.87 2.85
CA LEU A 54 -4.51 18.33 4.13
C LEU A 54 -4.99 16.87 4.33
N GLU A 55 -5.97 16.44 3.52
CA GLU A 55 -6.47 15.07 3.41
C GLU A 55 -5.90 14.28 2.22
N HIS A 56 -4.63 14.47 1.85
CA HIS A 56 -3.89 13.65 0.85
C HIS A 56 -3.70 12.17 1.26
N GLY A 57 -4.55 11.63 2.14
CA GLY A 57 -4.56 10.23 2.52
C GLY A 57 -5.09 9.37 1.38
N ARG A 58 -4.31 8.35 0.96
CA ARG A 58 -4.75 7.34 -0.01
C ARG A 58 -6.07 6.73 0.47
N LYS A 59 -7.17 7.12 -0.19
CA LYS A 59 -8.48 6.50 -0.01
C LYS A 59 -8.42 5.06 -0.55
N PRO A 60 -9.09 4.09 0.10
CA PRO A 60 -9.22 2.76 -0.48
C PRO A 60 -9.77 2.87 -1.89
N THR A 61 -9.08 2.27 -2.86
CA THR A 61 -9.52 2.27 -4.25
C THR A 61 -10.44 1.08 -4.51
N THR A 62 -11.18 1.12 -5.63
CA THR A 62 -11.97 -0.03 -6.10
C THR A 62 -11.12 -1.30 -6.26
N LEU A 63 -9.83 -1.15 -6.54
CA LEU A 63 -8.88 -2.25 -6.58
C LEU A 63 -8.60 -2.82 -5.18
N GLU A 64 -8.48 -1.98 -4.17
CA GLU A 64 -8.29 -2.39 -2.79
C GLU A 64 -9.57 -2.92 -2.12
N GLU A 65 -10.75 -2.63 -2.66
CA GLU A 65 -11.97 -3.27 -2.20
C GLU A 65 -11.97 -4.77 -2.55
N ARG A 66 -11.22 -5.22 -3.56
CA ARG A 66 -11.19 -6.63 -3.94
C ARG A 66 -10.34 -7.46 -2.98
N GLY A 67 -10.92 -8.54 -2.46
CA GLY A 67 -10.22 -9.47 -1.56
C GLY A 67 -8.89 -10.01 -2.12
N TRP A 68 -8.89 -10.47 -3.37
CA TRP A 68 -7.67 -11.04 -3.99
C TRP A 68 -6.51 -10.04 -4.07
N ASN A 69 -6.78 -8.74 -4.19
CA ASN A 69 -5.75 -7.71 -4.31
C ASN A 69 -4.99 -7.49 -3.00
N PHE A 70 -5.53 -7.94 -1.86
CA PHE A 70 -4.84 -7.81 -0.59
C PHE A 70 -3.48 -8.50 -0.60
N GLN A 71 -3.39 -9.67 -1.24
CA GLN A 71 -2.11 -10.37 -1.43
C GLN A 71 -1.17 -9.60 -2.36
N GLU A 72 -1.71 -9.05 -3.44
CA GLU A 72 -0.97 -8.36 -4.51
C GLU A 72 -0.37 -7.05 -4.01
N SER A 73 -1.02 -6.38 -3.06
CA SER A 73 -0.50 -5.15 -2.43
C SER A 73 0.38 -5.41 -1.21
N SER A 74 0.21 -6.53 -0.50
CA SER A 74 0.91 -6.79 0.77
C SER A 74 2.17 -7.65 0.63
N LEU A 75 2.22 -8.58 -0.32
CA LEU A 75 3.39 -9.46 -0.47
C LEU A 75 4.62 -8.84 -1.15
N PRO A 76 4.49 -7.91 -2.12
CA PRO A 76 5.65 -7.33 -2.76
C PRO A 76 6.51 -6.52 -1.79
N HIS A 77 7.83 -6.57 -2.01
CA HIS A 77 8.78 -5.78 -1.23
C HIS A 77 8.77 -4.29 -1.62
N ARG A 78 8.33 -4.00 -2.84
CA ARG A 78 8.32 -2.67 -3.47
C ARG A 78 7.06 -2.54 -4.31
N VAL A 79 6.29 -1.48 -4.06
CA VAL A 79 5.07 -1.19 -4.81
C VAL A 79 5.07 0.26 -5.24
N LEU A 80 4.80 0.49 -6.52
CA LEU A 80 4.55 1.80 -7.09
C LEU A 80 3.05 1.93 -7.35
N TYR A 81 2.37 2.78 -6.58
CA TYR A 81 0.95 3.03 -6.67
C TYR A 81 0.69 4.23 -7.56
N TYR A 82 -0.09 4.03 -8.62
CA TYR A 82 -0.60 5.09 -9.49
C TYR A 82 -2.00 5.48 -9.03
N GLY A 83 -2.07 6.45 -8.13
CA GLY A 83 -3.32 6.98 -7.60
C GLY A 83 -3.95 8.05 -8.49
N GLU A 84 -5.12 8.52 -8.07
CA GLU A 84 -5.83 9.62 -8.71
C GLU A 84 -5.09 10.96 -8.56
N SER A 85 -4.58 11.25 -7.37
CA SER A 85 -3.82 12.48 -7.14
C SER A 85 -2.34 12.28 -7.44
N ASP A 86 -1.69 11.28 -6.86
CA ASP A 86 -0.22 11.17 -6.87
C ASP A 86 0.27 9.75 -7.13
N ILE A 87 1.53 9.68 -7.57
CA ILE A 87 2.29 8.43 -7.56
C ILE A 87 2.94 8.24 -6.18
N THR A 88 2.71 7.08 -5.56
CA THR A 88 3.31 6.72 -4.26
C THR A 88 4.24 5.53 -4.40
N TRP A 89 5.49 5.69 -3.96
CA TRP A 89 6.44 4.60 -3.78
C TRP A 89 6.35 4.03 -2.36
N ARG A 90 6.36 2.70 -2.27
CA ARG A 90 6.49 1.99 -1.00
C ARG A 90 7.49 0.87 -1.04
N CYS A 91 8.20 0.73 0.07
CA CYS A 91 8.95 -0.47 0.39
C CYS A 91 9.00 -0.69 1.90
N GLN A 92 9.68 -1.76 2.33
CA GLN A 92 9.87 -2.09 3.75
C GLN A 92 10.73 -1.10 4.55
N GLN A 93 11.26 -0.06 3.90
CA GLN A 93 12.18 0.92 4.50
C GLN A 93 11.68 2.36 4.39
N LEU A 94 10.96 2.69 3.32
CA LEU A 94 10.59 4.05 2.97
C LEU A 94 9.23 4.07 2.26
N ASN A 95 8.44 5.09 2.59
CA ASN A 95 7.30 5.52 1.81
C ASN A 95 7.59 6.93 1.28
N SER A 96 7.32 7.15 0.00
CA SER A 96 7.53 8.44 -0.65
C SER A 96 6.36 8.72 -1.59
N CYS A 97 5.94 9.98 -1.66
CA CYS A 97 4.85 10.43 -2.50
C CYS A 97 5.34 11.56 -3.42
N GLU A 98 4.80 11.61 -4.63
CA GLU A 98 5.03 12.70 -5.60
C GLU A 98 4.74 14.09 -5.01
N CYS A 99 3.78 14.21 -4.08
CA CYS A 99 3.47 15.47 -3.41
C CYS A 99 4.56 15.97 -2.44
N GLY A 100 5.66 15.23 -2.27
CA GLY A 100 6.80 15.62 -1.43
C GLY A 100 6.62 15.38 0.06
N TYR A 101 5.41 15.00 0.50
CA TYR A 101 5.15 14.64 1.90
C TYR A 101 5.12 13.13 2.11
N SER A 102 6.00 12.64 2.98
CA SER A 102 6.19 11.21 3.25
C SER A 102 5.23 10.61 4.27
N ASN A 103 4.42 11.42 4.97
CA ASN A 103 3.59 10.98 6.10
C ASN A 103 2.08 10.84 5.80
N HIS A 104 1.62 11.06 4.57
CA HIS A 104 0.17 11.11 4.27
C HIS A 104 -0.50 9.75 4.15
N THR A 105 0.24 8.67 4.11
CA THR A 105 -0.38 7.37 3.91
C THR A 105 -1.12 6.92 5.17
N ASN A 106 -2.10 6.02 5.06
CA ASN A 106 -2.79 5.45 6.21
C ASN A 106 -1.77 4.62 7.00
N VAL A 107 -0.96 5.30 7.82
CA VAL A 107 0.32 4.84 8.37
C VAL A 107 0.16 3.45 8.99
N ILE A 108 -0.99 3.22 9.60
CA ILE A 108 -1.38 1.95 10.19
C ILE A 108 -1.41 0.83 9.13
N LEU A 109 -2.25 0.94 8.10
CA LEU A 109 -2.40 -0.04 7.02
C LEU A 109 -1.08 -0.38 6.33
N ASP A 110 -0.26 0.63 6.10
CA ASP A 110 0.95 0.46 5.32
C ASP A 110 2.11 -0.11 6.12
N ASN A 111 2.19 0.29 7.40
CA ASN A 111 3.09 -0.37 8.35
C ASN A 111 2.73 -1.85 8.52
N ILE A 112 1.46 -2.22 8.35
CA ILE A 112 1.03 -3.62 8.39
C ILE A 112 1.45 -4.35 7.11
N LYS A 113 1.11 -3.81 5.93
CA LYS A 113 1.38 -4.46 4.63
C LYS A 113 2.87 -4.59 4.33
N HIS A 114 3.72 -3.67 4.78
CA HIS A 114 5.15 -3.67 4.48
C HIS A 114 6.06 -3.78 5.73
N SER A 115 5.57 -4.43 6.79
CA SER A 115 6.33 -4.65 8.03
C SER A 115 7.66 -5.39 7.79
N ARG A 116 8.79 -4.70 7.94
CA ARG A 116 10.12 -5.31 7.78
C ARG A 116 10.32 -6.53 8.68
N GLU A 117 9.79 -6.49 9.90
CA GLU A 117 9.92 -7.58 10.87
C GLU A 117 9.13 -8.82 10.46
N ALA A 118 7.89 -8.62 9.98
CA ALA A 118 7.03 -9.71 9.55
C ALA A 118 7.57 -10.41 8.28
N PHE A 119 8.09 -9.63 7.34
CA PHE A 119 8.56 -10.14 6.05
C PHE A 119 10.04 -10.54 6.00
N SER A 120 10.86 -10.13 6.99
CA SER A 120 12.26 -10.55 7.08
C SER A 120 12.36 -12.07 7.17
N ARG A 121 13.16 -12.73 6.32
CA ARG A 121 13.32 -14.21 6.39
C ARG A 121 14.07 -14.67 7.64
N ARG A 122 14.85 -13.79 8.28
CA ARG A 122 15.78 -14.14 9.38
C ARG A 122 15.17 -14.01 10.78
N THR A 123 14.10 -13.24 10.94
CA THR A 123 13.43 -13.04 12.23
C THR A 123 12.61 -14.27 12.60
N ARG A 124 12.99 -15.01 13.64
CA ARG A 124 12.06 -15.99 14.25
C ARG A 124 11.20 -15.28 15.28
N VAL A 125 9.98 -15.78 15.48
CA VAL A 125 9.15 -15.31 16.60
C VAL A 125 9.78 -15.84 17.89
N THR A 126 9.99 -14.94 18.84
CA THR A 126 10.47 -15.20 20.18
C THR A 126 9.37 -14.77 21.16
N SER A 127 9.47 -15.18 22.43
CA SER A 127 8.56 -14.70 23.47
C SER A 127 8.50 -13.17 23.54
N GLN A 128 9.60 -12.48 23.22
CA GLN A 128 9.70 -11.03 23.29
C GLN A 128 8.96 -10.29 22.15
N ASN A 129 8.72 -10.93 21.01
CA ASN A 129 8.09 -10.29 19.84
C ASN A 129 6.78 -10.96 19.39
N LEU A 130 6.35 -12.02 20.09
CA LEU A 130 5.12 -12.76 19.79
C LEU A 130 3.90 -11.85 19.75
N GLU A 131 3.75 -10.96 20.73
CA GLU A 131 2.62 -10.03 20.80
C GLU A 131 2.56 -9.09 19.58
N ASN A 132 3.72 -8.57 19.13
CA ASN A 132 3.80 -7.74 17.94
C ASN A 132 3.37 -8.50 16.68
N PHE A 133 3.76 -9.78 16.58
CA PHE A 133 3.42 -10.61 15.44
C PHE A 133 1.95 -11.01 15.42
N LEU A 134 1.37 -11.30 16.60
CA LEU A 134 -0.07 -11.51 16.77
C LEU A 134 -0.87 -10.25 16.42
N ALA A 135 -0.40 -9.08 16.87
CA ALA A 135 -1.01 -7.80 16.55
C ALA A 135 -0.90 -7.45 15.06
N TRP A 136 0.19 -7.83 14.40
CA TRP A 136 0.33 -7.73 12.95
C TRP A 136 -0.68 -8.61 12.22
N TRP A 137 -0.79 -9.88 12.62
CA TRP A 137 -1.72 -10.84 12.02
C TRP A 137 -3.18 -10.45 12.22
N SER A 138 -3.56 -10.03 13.44
CA SER A 138 -4.92 -9.58 13.72
C SER A 138 -5.31 -8.36 12.88
N ARG A 139 -4.38 -7.43 12.67
CA ARG A 139 -4.56 -6.30 11.76
C ARG A 139 -4.70 -6.73 10.30
N ILE A 140 -3.88 -7.67 9.84
CA ILE A 140 -4.02 -8.27 8.49
C ILE A 140 -5.44 -8.81 8.29
N VAL A 141 -5.95 -9.59 9.25
CA VAL A 141 -7.31 -10.14 9.21
C VAL A 141 -8.37 -9.04 9.25
N TYR A 142 -8.22 -8.07 10.16
CA TYR A 142 -9.15 -6.94 10.31
C TYR A 142 -9.32 -6.13 9.02
N TYR A 143 -8.24 -5.83 8.31
CA TYR A 143 -8.28 -5.06 7.06
C TYR A 143 -8.64 -5.88 5.83
N TYR A 144 -8.55 -7.20 5.93
CA TYR A 144 -8.99 -8.11 4.90
C TYR A 144 -10.50 -8.38 4.97
N MET A 145 -11.04 -8.56 6.17
CA MET A 145 -12.45 -8.93 6.42
C MET A 145 -13.51 -8.06 5.71
N PRO A 146 -13.42 -6.71 5.68
CA PRO A 146 -14.46 -5.87 5.08
C PRO A 146 -14.36 -5.76 3.55
N ARG A 147 -13.36 -6.37 2.93
CA ARG A 147 -13.17 -6.31 1.47
C ARG A 147 -14.31 -7.04 0.76
N ASP A 148 -14.64 -6.60 -0.45
CA ASP A 148 -15.54 -7.32 -1.33
C ASP A 148 -14.90 -8.64 -1.75
N LEU A 149 -15.53 -9.71 -1.25
CA LEU A 149 -15.18 -11.09 -1.49
C LEU A 149 -16.19 -11.67 -2.49
N THR A 150 -16.45 -10.92 -3.55
CA THR A 150 -17.48 -11.16 -4.58
C THR A 150 -17.51 -12.59 -5.10
N ASN A 151 -16.40 -13.32 -4.97
CA ASN A 151 -16.36 -14.75 -5.18
C ASN A 151 -15.76 -15.47 -3.95
N GLU A 152 -16.61 -16.24 -3.27
CA GLU A 152 -16.26 -16.95 -2.04
C GLU A 152 -15.08 -17.92 -2.21
N ASN A 153 -14.91 -18.47 -3.42
CA ASN A 153 -13.83 -19.39 -3.74
C ASN A 153 -12.45 -18.72 -3.72
N TYR A 154 -12.38 -17.40 -3.84
CA TYR A 154 -11.13 -16.64 -3.81
C TYR A 154 -10.81 -16.05 -2.43
N LYS A 155 -11.70 -16.22 -1.44
CA LYS A 155 -11.52 -15.74 -0.07
C LYS A 155 -10.27 -16.33 0.59
N LEU A 156 -10.08 -17.63 0.47
CA LEU A 156 -8.98 -18.33 1.13
C LEU A 156 -7.64 -18.17 0.38
N PRO A 157 -7.61 -18.28 -0.97
CA PRO A 157 -6.41 -17.99 -1.74
C PRO A 157 -5.81 -16.61 -1.47
N ALA A 158 -6.65 -15.59 -1.28
CA ALA A 158 -6.21 -14.21 -1.09
C ALA A 158 -5.43 -13.96 0.22
N LEU A 159 -5.65 -14.75 1.27
CA LEU A 159 -4.84 -14.68 2.51
C LEU A 159 -3.75 -15.74 2.58
N SER A 160 -3.84 -16.81 1.79
CA SER A 160 -2.97 -17.99 1.88
C SER A 160 -1.47 -17.67 1.93
N GLY A 161 -0.99 -16.69 1.16
CA GLY A 161 0.43 -16.33 1.17
C GLY A 161 0.87 -15.61 2.45
N LEU A 162 0.03 -14.75 3.01
CA LEU A 162 0.29 -14.09 4.30
C LEU A 162 0.18 -15.10 5.44
N ALA A 163 -0.79 -16.02 5.36
CA ALA A 163 -0.93 -17.12 6.30
C ALA A 163 0.29 -18.05 6.30
N GLN A 164 0.88 -18.32 5.13
CA GLN A 164 2.14 -19.07 5.04
C GLN A 164 3.32 -18.32 5.68
N ILE A 165 3.37 -17.00 5.57
CA ILE A 165 4.37 -16.19 6.27
C ILE A 165 4.17 -16.33 7.78
N TYR A 166 2.92 -16.22 8.25
CA TYR A 166 2.56 -16.39 9.65
C TYR A 166 2.95 -17.79 10.18
N HIS A 167 2.55 -18.85 9.48
CA HIS A 167 2.89 -20.24 9.80
C HIS A 167 4.40 -20.46 9.92
N ARG A 168 5.20 -19.96 8.97
CA ARG A 168 6.68 -20.11 9.02
C ARG A 168 7.32 -19.42 10.23
N LYS A 169 6.62 -18.47 10.84
CA LYS A 169 7.12 -17.63 11.93
C LYS A 169 6.72 -18.17 13.29
N THR A 170 5.48 -18.60 13.45
CA THR A 170 4.93 -19.07 14.74
C THR A 170 4.88 -20.59 14.84
N GLY A 171 4.80 -21.31 13.71
CA GLY A 171 4.51 -22.74 13.66
C GLY A 171 3.01 -23.06 13.66
N ASP A 172 2.14 -22.06 13.84
CA ASP A 172 0.69 -22.24 13.88
C ASP A 172 0.14 -22.73 12.54
N SER A 173 -0.85 -23.61 12.57
CA SER A 173 -1.48 -24.12 11.36
C SER A 173 -2.60 -23.19 10.90
N TYR A 174 -2.56 -22.78 9.64
CA TYR A 174 -3.64 -22.03 9.01
C TYR A 174 -4.80 -22.98 8.71
N LEU A 175 -5.87 -22.90 9.50
CA LEU A 175 -7.09 -23.66 9.30
C LEU A 175 -8.06 -22.88 8.41
N THR A 176 -8.64 -23.55 7.42
CA THR A 176 -9.57 -22.95 6.47
C THR A 176 -10.82 -23.83 6.32
N GLY A 177 -12.01 -23.22 6.19
CA GLY A 177 -13.26 -23.96 5.96
C GLY A 177 -13.91 -24.55 7.20
N LEU A 178 -13.62 -23.97 8.38
CA LEU A 178 -14.39 -24.17 9.62
C LEU A 178 -15.54 -23.18 9.68
#